data_AF-A0A950PW46-F1
#
_entry.id   AF-A0A950PW46-F1
#
_cell.length_a   1.000
_cell.length_b   1.000
_cell.length_c   1.000
_cell.angle_alpha   90.00
_cell.angle_beta   90.00
_cell.angle_gamma   90.00
#
_symmetry.space_group_name_H-M   'P 1'
#
loop_
_entity.id
_entity.type
_entity.pdbx_description
1 polymer ?
#
loop_
_entity_poly.entity_id
_entity_poly.type
_entity_poly.pdbx_seq_one_letter_code
_entity_poly.pdbx_strand_id
1 'polypeptide(L)'
;IQTLEARLRSRFEWGLLTDIQAPDLETREAILRKKAGSENIPVPDEVTSFIAKVIPSNIRELEGALIRVIAYASLTKSPITTDLAADVLKSAVAQTPLHRMTISKIKETVSAAHGLTVKEMDNGRRDQRLAAPRQIAMYIATELTNYSLPHIAREFGKKDHTTVMYARDKIKENMQRDEAYRNKIRQLIAMCQSP
;
A
#
# COMPACT_ATOMS: atom_id res chain seq x y z
N ILE A 1 2.89 17.25 11.06
CA ILE A 1 2.81 17.01 12.53
C ILE A 1 3.75 18.01 13.17
N GLN A 2 3.24 18.93 14.00
CA GLN A 2 4.07 19.84 14.79
C GLN A 2 5.00 19.00 15.67
N THR A 3 6.29 19.26 15.60
CA THR A 3 7.32 18.52 16.33
C THR A 3 7.11 18.64 17.84
N LEU A 4 7.06 17.50 18.53
CA LEU A 4 6.89 17.40 19.98
C LEU A 4 8.00 18.18 20.73
N GLU A 5 7.64 18.90 21.79
CA GLU A 5 8.60 19.63 22.63
C GLU A 5 9.66 18.71 23.26
N ALA A 6 10.88 19.23 23.43
CA ALA A 6 12.02 18.46 23.95
C ALA A 6 11.78 17.89 25.37
N ARG A 7 11.05 18.62 26.22
CA ARG A 7 10.71 18.18 27.58
C ARG A 7 9.81 16.94 27.60
N LEU A 8 8.89 16.83 26.66
CA LEU A 8 8.00 15.66 26.55
C LEU A 8 8.78 14.43 26.07
N ARG A 9 9.70 14.59 25.13
CA ARG A 9 10.57 13.49 24.67
C ARG A 9 11.40 12.90 25.80
N SER A 10 12.10 13.75 26.56
CA SER A 10 12.91 13.31 27.71
C SER A 10 12.07 12.58 28.78
N ARG A 11 10.82 13.00 29.01
CA ARG A 11 9.92 12.29 29.93
C ARG A 11 9.47 10.92 29.43
N PHE A 12 9.21 10.77 28.13
CA PHE A 12 8.86 9.47 27.55
C PHE A 12 10.04 8.49 27.54
N GLU A 13 11.27 9.00 27.37
CA GLU A 13 12.50 8.20 27.39
C GLU A 13 12.86 7.65 28.78
N TRP A 14 12.38 8.28 29.86
CA TRP A 14 12.59 7.79 31.23
C TRP A 14 11.65 6.65 31.63
N GLY A 15 10.62 6.38 30.81
CA GLY A 15 9.72 5.25 31.00
C GLY A 15 10.26 3.96 30.38
N LEU A 16 9.55 2.84 30.61
CA LEU A 16 9.80 1.60 29.88
C LEU A 16 9.37 1.78 28.41
N LEU A 17 10.35 1.88 27.52
CA LEU A 17 10.12 1.87 26.08
C LEU A 17 10.12 0.43 25.59
N THR A 18 8.99 -0.02 25.03
CA THR A 18 8.88 -1.30 24.34
C THR A 18 8.48 -1.04 22.90
N ASP A 19 9.23 -1.63 21.98
CA ASP A 19 8.93 -1.54 20.56
C ASP A 19 7.79 -2.50 20.19
N ILE A 20 6.80 -2.01 19.45
CA ILE A 20 5.67 -2.81 18.97
C ILE A 20 5.89 -3.06 17.48
N GLN A 21 6.28 -4.29 17.17
CA GLN A 21 6.48 -4.74 15.80
C GLN A 21 5.21 -5.40 15.24
N ALA A 22 5.13 -5.49 13.91
CA ALA A 22 4.07 -6.25 13.28
C ALA A 22 4.20 -7.74 13.66
N PRO A 23 3.09 -8.44 13.96
CA PRO A 23 3.15 -9.84 14.34
C PRO A 23 3.65 -10.71 13.17
N ASP A 24 4.52 -11.66 13.47
CA ASP A 24 4.91 -12.71 12.54
C ASP A 24 3.74 -13.67 12.24
N LEU A 25 3.93 -14.61 11.32
CA LEU A 25 2.88 -15.52 10.90
C LEU A 25 2.33 -16.34 12.07
N GLU A 26 3.20 -16.87 12.91
CA GLU A 26 2.84 -17.69 14.07
C GLU A 26 2.01 -16.89 15.08
N THR A 27 2.42 -15.65 15.35
CA THR A 27 1.70 -14.72 16.23
C THR A 27 0.35 -14.35 15.64
N ARG A 28 0.25 -14.14 14.32
CA ARG A 28 -1.03 -13.89 13.65
C ARG A 28 -1.99 -15.08 13.78
N GLU A 29 -1.50 -16.30 13.59
CA GLU A 29 -2.32 -17.51 13.80
C GLU A 29 -2.76 -17.63 15.26
N ALA A 30 -1.88 -17.34 16.23
CA ALA A 30 -2.22 -17.38 17.65
C ALA A 30 -3.28 -16.33 18.03
N ILE A 31 -3.19 -15.11 17.48
CA ILE A 31 -4.20 -14.05 17.66
C ILE A 31 -5.56 -14.54 17.14
N LEU A 32 -5.60 -15.11 15.93
CA LEU A 32 -6.82 -15.63 15.33
C LEU A 32 -7.44 -16.78 16.13
N ARG A 33 -6.64 -17.76 16.57
CA ARG A 33 -7.11 -18.86 17.44
C ARG A 33 -7.71 -18.32 18.75
N LYS A 34 -7.01 -17.37 19.38
CA LYS A 34 -7.48 -16.73 20.62
C LYS A 34 -8.80 -16.00 20.40
N LYS A 35 -8.94 -15.28 19.27
CA LYS A 35 -10.16 -14.56 18.92
C LYS A 35 -11.33 -15.52 18.65
N ALA A 36 -11.13 -16.57 17.85
CA ALA A 36 -12.14 -17.59 17.57
C ALA A 36 -12.61 -18.30 18.87
N GLY A 37 -11.66 -18.66 19.74
CA GLY A 37 -11.95 -19.25 21.05
C GLY A 37 -12.74 -18.31 21.96
N SER A 38 -12.42 -17.01 21.98
CA SER A 38 -13.16 -16.03 22.80
C SER A 38 -14.63 -15.84 22.37
N GLU A 39 -14.94 -16.08 21.10
CA GLU A 39 -16.29 -16.01 20.55
C GLU A 39 -17.03 -17.36 20.62
N ASN A 40 -16.38 -18.42 21.13
CA ASN A 40 -16.87 -19.81 21.14
C ASN A 40 -17.25 -20.35 19.74
N ILE A 41 -16.49 -19.96 18.71
CA ILE A 41 -16.75 -20.38 17.33
C ILE A 41 -15.66 -21.35 16.90
N PRO A 42 -16.01 -22.62 16.59
CA PRO A 42 -15.02 -23.59 16.14
C PRO A 42 -14.57 -23.22 14.72
N VAL A 43 -13.33 -22.75 14.61
CA VAL A 43 -12.68 -22.44 13.33
C VAL A 43 -11.52 -23.42 13.15
N PRO A 44 -11.48 -24.17 12.04
CA PRO A 44 -10.36 -25.09 11.78
C PRO A 44 -9.01 -24.36 11.70
N ASP A 45 -7.95 -25.02 12.18
CA ASP A 45 -6.59 -24.44 12.17
C ASP A 45 -6.09 -24.11 10.77
N GLU A 46 -6.46 -24.90 9.77
CA GLU A 46 -6.15 -24.65 8.36
C GLU A 46 -6.75 -23.34 7.84
N VAL A 47 -7.96 -22.98 8.29
CA VAL A 47 -8.63 -21.72 7.95
C VAL A 47 -7.91 -20.56 8.64
N THR A 48 -7.55 -20.74 9.91
CA THR A 48 -6.78 -19.75 10.66
C THR A 48 -5.41 -19.47 9.99
N SER A 49 -4.69 -20.52 9.61
CA SER A 49 -3.42 -20.40 8.89
C SER A 49 -3.59 -19.74 7.52
N PHE A 50 -4.64 -20.10 6.79
CA PHE A 50 -4.98 -19.47 5.52
C PHE A 50 -5.19 -17.95 5.68
N ILE A 51 -6.04 -17.53 6.62
CA ILE A 51 -6.31 -16.11 6.88
C ILE A 51 -5.03 -15.37 7.28
N ALA A 52 -4.19 -15.97 8.13
CA ALA A 52 -2.93 -15.38 8.58
C ALA A 52 -1.88 -15.18 7.46
N LYS A 53 -1.91 -16.04 6.42
CA LYS A 53 -1.06 -15.92 5.23
C LYS A 53 -1.58 -14.84 4.27
N VAL A 54 -2.90 -14.77 4.12
CA VAL A 54 -3.56 -13.87 3.16
C VAL A 54 -3.59 -12.42 3.65
N ILE A 55 -3.64 -12.19 4.97
CA ILE A 55 -3.72 -10.86 5.58
C ILE A 55 -2.43 -10.54 6.37
N PRO A 56 -1.37 -10.01 5.72
CA PRO A 56 -0.08 -9.73 6.37
C PRO A 56 -0.02 -8.36 7.07
N SER A 57 -1.09 -7.58 7.05
CA SER A 57 -1.09 -6.14 7.37
C SER A 57 -1.05 -5.84 8.87
N ASN A 58 -2.21 -5.58 9.49
CA ASN A 58 -2.34 -5.18 10.89
C ASN A 58 -3.41 -6.03 11.60
N ILE A 59 -3.32 -6.11 12.93
CA ILE A 59 -4.15 -6.97 13.78
C ILE A 59 -5.66 -6.74 13.55
N ARG A 60 -6.07 -5.49 13.32
CA ARG A 60 -7.48 -5.16 13.08
C ARG A 60 -8.00 -5.76 11.78
N GLU A 61 -7.23 -5.68 10.70
CA GLU A 61 -7.61 -6.30 9.42
C GLU A 61 -7.64 -7.81 9.51
N LEU A 62 -6.71 -8.40 10.26
CA LEU A 62 -6.63 -9.84 10.52
C LEU A 62 -7.88 -10.34 11.27
N GLU A 63 -8.23 -9.71 12.39
CA GLU A 63 -9.44 -10.05 13.16
C GLU A 63 -10.72 -9.77 12.35
N GLY A 64 -10.76 -8.67 11.59
CA GLY A 64 -11.87 -8.34 10.71
C GLY A 64 -12.08 -9.40 9.62
N ALA A 65 -11.01 -9.97 9.07
CA ALA A 65 -11.10 -11.06 8.10
C ALA A 65 -11.74 -12.32 8.71
N LEU A 66 -11.31 -12.71 9.91
CA LEU A 66 -11.92 -13.82 10.65
C LEU A 66 -13.41 -13.59 10.90
N ILE A 67 -13.78 -12.41 11.39
CA ILE A 67 -15.18 -12.06 11.67
C ILE A 67 -16.03 -12.14 10.39
N ARG A 68 -15.52 -11.68 9.24
CA ARG A 68 -16.24 -11.76 7.97
C ARG A 68 -16.49 -13.21 7.53
N VAL A 69 -15.47 -14.06 7.61
CA VAL A 69 -15.59 -15.49 7.26
C VAL A 69 -16.64 -16.17 8.14
N ILE A 70 -16.56 -15.95 9.45
CA ILE A 70 -17.51 -16.48 10.44
C ILE A 70 -18.93 -15.98 10.15
N ALA A 71 -19.11 -14.68 9.95
CA ALA A 71 -20.42 -14.08 9.71
C ALA A 71 -21.06 -14.63 8.44
N TYR A 72 -20.27 -14.76 7.36
CA TYR A 72 -20.76 -15.32 6.10
C TYR A 72 -21.15 -16.79 6.24
N ALA A 73 -20.31 -17.61 6.90
CA ALA A 73 -20.62 -19.00 7.19
C ALA A 73 -21.92 -19.16 7.98
N SER A 74 -22.12 -18.31 9.00
CA SER A 74 -23.33 -18.27 9.82
C SER A 74 -24.57 -17.88 9.00
N LEU A 75 -24.50 -16.80 8.21
CA LEU A 75 -25.60 -16.32 7.37
C LEU A 75 -26.01 -17.33 6.29
N THR A 76 -25.04 -18.04 5.71
CA THR A 76 -25.27 -19.03 4.65
C THR A 76 -25.46 -20.45 5.17
N LYS A 77 -25.38 -20.66 6.50
CA LYS A 77 -25.40 -21.96 7.16
C LYS A 77 -24.42 -22.97 6.54
N SER A 78 -23.26 -22.48 6.11
CA SER A 78 -22.21 -23.27 5.49
C SER A 78 -21.08 -23.57 6.48
N PRO A 79 -20.40 -24.72 6.35
CA PRO A 79 -19.25 -25.03 7.19
C PRO A 79 -18.09 -24.05 6.92
N ILE A 80 -17.35 -23.69 7.98
CA ILE A 80 -16.15 -22.87 7.85
C ILE A 80 -15.03 -23.73 7.25
N THR A 81 -14.69 -23.43 6.00
CA THR A 81 -13.67 -24.15 5.21
C THR A 81 -12.69 -23.16 4.60
N THR A 82 -11.53 -23.65 4.15
CA THR A 82 -10.54 -22.83 3.44
C THR A 82 -11.10 -22.26 2.13
N ASP A 83 -11.93 -23.03 1.41
CA ASP A 83 -12.59 -22.56 0.18
C ASP A 83 -13.59 -21.43 0.46
N LEU A 84 -14.43 -21.58 1.49
CA LEU A 84 -15.34 -20.51 1.91
C LEU A 84 -14.56 -19.26 2.32
N ALA A 85 -13.48 -19.43 3.09
CA ALA A 85 -12.63 -18.34 3.49
C ALA A 85 -11.99 -17.66 2.27
N ALA A 86 -11.53 -18.43 1.27
CA ALA A 86 -10.99 -17.90 0.03
C ALA A 86 -12.04 -17.10 -0.74
N ASP A 87 -13.28 -17.60 -0.85
CA ASP A 87 -14.36 -16.91 -1.55
C ASP A 87 -14.83 -15.63 -0.85
N VAL A 88 -15.01 -15.67 0.47
CA VAL A 88 -15.38 -14.49 1.26
C VAL A 88 -14.27 -13.45 1.20
N LEU A 89 -13.03 -13.91 1.33
CA LEU A 89 -11.87 -13.04 1.31
C LEU A 89 -11.46 -12.65 -0.09
N LYS A 90 -11.98 -13.23 -1.20
CA LYS A 90 -11.66 -12.76 -2.57
C LYS A 90 -11.88 -11.26 -2.73
N SER A 91 -12.92 -10.69 -2.11
CA SER A 91 -13.18 -9.24 -2.13
C SER A 91 -12.26 -8.45 -1.19
N ALA A 92 -11.93 -8.99 -0.01
CA ALA A 92 -10.95 -8.40 0.91
C ALA A 92 -9.51 -8.48 0.37
N VAL A 93 -9.23 -9.52 -0.41
CA VAL A 93 -8.00 -9.78 -1.16
C VAL A 93 -8.00 -8.97 -2.44
N ALA A 94 -9.15 -8.68 -3.07
CA ALA A 94 -9.24 -7.68 -4.13
C ALA A 94 -8.95 -6.26 -3.61
N GLN A 95 -9.18 -6.01 -2.32
CA GLN A 95 -8.74 -4.79 -1.63
C GLN A 95 -7.28 -4.86 -1.13
N THR A 96 -6.67 -6.05 -1.16
CA THR A 96 -5.23 -6.30 -0.93
C THR A 96 -4.52 -6.27 -2.30
N PRO A 97 -3.41 -5.54 -2.48
CA PRO A 97 -3.09 -4.90 -3.75
C PRO A 97 -2.45 -5.85 -4.78
N LEU A 98 -3.26 -6.67 -5.47
CA LEU A 98 -2.86 -7.29 -6.75
C LEU A 98 -3.48 -6.59 -7.97
N HIS A 99 -4.47 -5.72 -7.74
CA HIS A 99 -5.07 -4.84 -8.76
C HIS A 99 -4.83 -3.35 -8.51
N ARG A 100 -4.01 -2.98 -7.51
CA ARG A 100 -3.55 -1.59 -7.40
C ARG A 100 -2.44 -1.36 -8.40
N MET A 101 -2.60 -0.29 -9.16
CA MET A 101 -1.54 0.39 -9.87
C MET A 101 -0.23 0.31 -9.09
N THR A 102 0.77 -0.38 -9.65
CA THR A 102 2.09 -0.48 -9.02
C THR A 102 2.99 0.65 -9.51
N ILE A 103 3.97 1.03 -8.69
CA ILE A 103 4.97 2.02 -9.11
C ILE A 103 5.76 1.50 -10.32
N SER A 104 5.99 0.18 -10.44
CA SER A 104 6.60 -0.43 -11.62
C SER A 104 5.77 -0.19 -12.88
N LYS A 105 4.46 -0.46 -12.85
CA LYS A 105 3.57 -0.25 -14.01
C LYS A 105 3.50 1.22 -14.42
N ILE A 106 3.50 2.13 -13.46
CA ILE A 106 3.57 3.58 -13.73
C ILE A 106 4.89 3.93 -14.41
N LYS A 107 6.03 3.44 -13.88
CA LYS A 107 7.34 3.67 -14.49
C LYS A 107 7.41 3.13 -15.91
N GLU A 108 6.90 1.93 -16.16
CA GLU A 108 6.82 1.33 -17.50
C GLU A 108 6.05 2.25 -18.46
N THR A 109 4.83 2.63 -18.09
CA THR A 109 3.95 3.46 -18.92
C THR A 109 4.58 4.83 -19.23
N VAL A 110 5.10 5.51 -18.20
CA VAL A 110 5.72 6.82 -18.36
C VAL A 110 7.04 6.71 -19.13
N SER A 111 7.87 5.70 -18.87
CA SER A 111 9.13 5.50 -19.58
C SER A 111 8.89 5.23 -21.07
N ALA A 112 7.93 4.38 -21.41
CA ALA A 112 7.53 4.09 -22.78
C ALA A 112 7.07 5.35 -23.53
N ALA A 113 6.23 6.18 -22.90
CA ALA A 113 5.75 7.44 -23.49
C ALA A 113 6.87 8.48 -23.73
N HIS A 114 8.02 8.32 -23.10
CA HIS A 114 9.17 9.22 -23.20
C HIS A 114 10.40 8.59 -23.90
N GLY A 115 10.26 7.38 -24.43
CA GLY A 115 11.35 6.64 -25.10
C GLY A 115 12.52 6.34 -24.15
N LEU A 116 12.20 6.00 -22.90
CA LEU A 116 13.13 5.65 -21.82
C LEU A 116 12.88 4.22 -21.35
N THR A 117 13.86 3.67 -20.65
CA THR A 117 13.74 2.38 -19.96
C THR A 117 13.41 2.57 -18.48
N VAL A 118 12.76 1.58 -17.87
CA VAL A 118 12.51 1.58 -16.41
C VAL A 118 13.81 1.68 -15.60
N LYS A 119 14.89 1.02 -16.07
CA LYS A 119 16.22 1.10 -15.43
C LYS A 119 16.76 2.53 -15.39
N GLU A 120 16.52 3.32 -16.44
CA GLU A 120 16.89 4.73 -16.43
C GLU A 120 16.05 5.52 -15.42
N MET A 121 14.77 5.18 -15.24
CA MET A 121 13.92 5.84 -14.23
C MET A 121 14.41 5.62 -12.79
N ASP A 122 15.01 4.46 -12.51
CA ASP A 122 15.51 4.07 -11.18
C ASP A 122 16.91 4.63 -10.85
N ASN A 123 17.67 5.03 -11.87
CA ASN A 123 19.06 5.44 -11.69
C ASN A 123 19.17 6.78 -10.93
N GLY A 124 20.05 6.90 -9.93
CA GLY A 124 20.29 8.16 -9.21
C GLY A 124 20.82 9.33 -10.06
N ARG A 125 21.26 9.08 -11.31
CA ARG A 125 21.83 10.09 -12.22
C ARG A 125 20.89 11.29 -12.43
N ARG A 126 21.46 12.49 -12.35
CA ARG A 126 20.80 13.78 -12.55
C ARG A 126 20.79 14.19 -14.03
N ASP A 127 20.30 13.30 -14.88
CA ASP A 127 20.13 13.61 -16.30
C ASP A 127 18.87 14.49 -16.49
N GLN A 128 19.02 15.58 -17.24
CA GLN A 128 17.94 16.52 -17.54
C GLN A 128 16.79 15.85 -18.30
N ARG A 129 17.09 14.85 -19.17
CA ARG A 129 16.08 14.08 -19.91
C ARG A 129 15.20 13.24 -18.98
N LEU A 130 15.70 12.83 -17.81
CA LEU A 130 15.00 11.99 -16.84
C LEU A 130 14.22 12.78 -15.79
N ALA A 131 14.50 14.07 -15.65
CA ALA A 131 13.91 14.90 -14.60
C ALA A 131 12.39 15.02 -14.74
N ALA A 132 11.90 15.38 -15.93
CA ALA A 132 10.47 15.54 -16.17
C ALA A 132 9.69 14.21 -16.13
N PRO A 133 10.14 13.11 -16.79
CA PRO A 133 9.47 11.81 -16.70
C PRO A 133 9.37 11.29 -15.26
N ARG A 134 10.42 11.43 -14.44
CA ARG A 134 10.37 11.03 -13.02
C ARG A 134 9.38 11.87 -12.22
N GLN A 135 9.34 13.17 -12.44
CA GLN A 135 8.39 14.06 -11.76
C GLN A 135 6.94 13.67 -12.09
N ILE A 136 6.67 13.36 -13.37
CA ILE A 136 5.37 12.88 -13.84
C ILE A 136 5.03 11.53 -13.19
N ALA A 137 5.96 10.56 -13.23
CA ALA A 137 5.74 9.25 -12.65
C ALA A 137 5.49 9.31 -11.13
N MET A 138 6.25 10.14 -10.40
CA MET A 138 6.04 10.39 -8.98
C MET A 138 4.66 11.00 -8.70
N TYR A 139 4.24 12.01 -9.49
CA TYR A 139 2.91 12.60 -9.38
C TYR A 139 1.81 11.55 -9.61
N ILE A 140 1.89 10.79 -10.70
CA ILE A 140 0.93 9.73 -11.00
C ILE A 140 0.89 8.69 -9.87
N ALA A 141 2.04 8.33 -9.29
CA ALA A 141 2.08 7.42 -8.15
C ALA A 141 1.35 7.99 -6.93
N THR A 142 1.44 9.30 -6.68
CA THR A 142 0.68 9.94 -5.59
C THR A 142 -0.83 10.00 -5.83
N GLU A 143 -1.28 9.95 -7.09
CA GLU A 143 -2.70 10.04 -7.44
C GLU A 143 -3.35 8.66 -7.62
N LEU A 144 -2.60 7.66 -8.10
CA LEU A 144 -3.13 6.32 -8.44
C LEU A 144 -2.77 5.23 -7.42
N THR A 145 -1.95 5.52 -6.42
CA THR A 145 -1.52 4.54 -5.42
C THR A 145 -1.70 5.07 -4.00
N ASN A 146 -1.78 4.16 -3.04
CA ASN A 146 -1.79 4.50 -1.61
C ASN A 146 -0.39 4.38 -0.97
N TYR A 147 0.67 4.39 -1.77
CA TYR A 147 2.03 4.35 -1.23
C TYR A 147 2.36 5.67 -0.52
N SER A 148 3.05 5.57 0.61
CA SER A 148 3.53 6.76 1.32
C SER A 148 4.60 7.50 0.50
N LEU A 149 4.72 8.83 0.68
CA LEU A 149 5.74 9.62 -0.01
C LEU A 149 7.18 9.07 0.18
N PRO A 150 7.57 8.58 1.39
CA PRO A 150 8.87 7.91 1.56
C PRO A 150 8.99 6.61 0.79
N HIS A 151 7.90 5.84 0.63
CA HIS A 151 7.91 4.63 -0.18
C HIS A 151 8.11 4.97 -1.67
N ILE A 152 7.35 5.94 -2.19
CA ILE A 152 7.49 6.42 -3.57
C ILE A 152 8.93 6.91 -3.81
N ALA A 153 9.49 7.70 -2.90
CA ALA A 153 10.87 8.20 -3.03
C ALA A 153 11.89 7.06 -3.17
N ARG A 154 11.79 6.02 -2.32
CA ARG A 154 12.68 4.85 -2.36
C ARG A 154 12.60 4.11 -3.68
N GLU A 155 11.40 3.94 -4.22
CA GLU A 155 11.19 3.30 -5.53
C GLU A 155 11.92 4.04 -6.64
N PHE A 156 12.07 5.37 -6.59
CA PHE A 156 12.84 6.15 -7.57
C PHE A 156 14.31 6.37 -7.17
N GLY A 157 14.85 5.59 -6.23
CA GLY A 157 16.23 5.71 -5.76
C GLY A 157 16.53 7.01 -5.02
N LYS A 158 15.53 7.64 -4.41
CA LYS A 158 15.65 8.89 -3.64
C LYS A 158 15.53 8.62 -2.14
N LYS A 159 16.39 9.29 -1.35
CA LYS A 159 16.38 9.22 0.12
C LYS A 159 15.30 10.12 0.72
N ASP A 160 15.09 11.31 0.14
CA ASP A 160 14.21 12.33 0.71
C ASP A 160 12.85 12.40 0.02
N HIS A 161 11.78 12.21 0.81
CA HIS A 161 10.39 12.28 0.35
C HIS A 161 9.98 13.69 -0.13
N THR A 162 10.75 14.72 0.21
CA THR A 162 10.58 16.10 -0.28
C THR A 162 10.69 16.18 -1.80
N THR A 163 11.44 15.27 -2.43
CA THR A 163 11.53 15.17 -3.90
C THR A 163 10.17 14.83 -4.52
N VAL A 164 9.42 13.92 -3.87
CA VAL A 164 8.08 13.51 -4.32
C VAL A 164 7.07 14.63 -4.09
N MET A 165 7.17 15.34 -2.95
CA MET A 165 6.34 16.53 -2.69
C MET A 165 6.56 17.60 -3.75
N TYR A 166 7.82 17.96 -4.01
CA TYR A 166 8.18 18.92 -5.04
C TYR A 166 7.67 18.52 -6.42
N ALA A 167 7.84 17.24 -6.81
CA ALA A 167 7.33 16.72 -8.07
C ALA A 167 5.80 16.89 -8.15
N ARG A 168 5.07 16.46 -7.13
CA ARG A 168 3.61 16.57 -7.09
C ARG A 168 3.13 18.01 -7.23
N ASP A 169 3.71 18.92 -6.46
CA ASP A 169 3.28 20.31 -6.42
C ASP A 169 3.60 21.02 -7.74
N LYS A 170 4.78 20.77 -8.32
CA LYS A 170 5.19 21.30 -9.63
C LYS A 170 4.29 20.82 -10.77
N ILE A 171 3.93 19.54 -10.79
CA ILE A 171 3.04 18.99 -11.82
C ILE A 171 1.64 19.61 -11.69
N LYS A 172 1.12 19.75 -10.46
CA LYS A 172 -0.17 20.43 -10.21
C LYS A 172 -0.16 21.88 -10.70
N GLU A 173 0.90 22.63 -10.40
CA GLU A 173 1.07 24.02 -10.86
C GLU A 173 1.11 24.12 -12.39
N ASN A 174 1.87 23.24 -13.05
CA ASN A 174 1.93 23.20 -14.52
C ASN A 174 0.58 22.84 -15.15
N MET A 175 -0.16 21.90 -14.57
CA MET A 175 -1.50 21.54 -15.03
C MET A 175 -2.52 22.68 -14.84
N GLN A 176 -2.30 23.59 -13.89
CA GLN A 176 -3.14 24.78 -13.74
C GLN A 176 -2.85 25.83 -14.81
N ARG A 177 -1.58 26.00 -15.20
CA ARG A 177 -1.14 27.03 -16.15
C ARG A 177 -1.32 26.64 -17.62
N ASP A 178 -1.25 25.35 -17.95
CA ASP A 178 -1.25 24.87 -19.32
C ASP A 178 -2.26 23.71 -19.51
N GLU A 179 -3.30 23.96 -20.31
CA GLU A 179 -4.34 22.97 -20.62
C GLU A 179 -3.80 21.82 -21.49
N ALA A 180 -2.86 22.08 -22.41
CA ALA A 180 -2.26 21.04 -23.23
C ALA A 180 -1.41 20.10 -22.36
N TYR A 181 -0.67 20.67 -21.40
CA TYR A 181 0.06 19.89 -20.40
C TYR A 181 -0.89 19.05 -19.55
N ARG A 182 -1.99 19.64 -19.06
CA ARG A 182 -3.02 18.93 -18.29
C ARG A 182 -3.59 17.73 -19.05
N ASN A 183 -3.93 17.91 -20.32
CA ASN A 183 -4.46 16.84 -21.16
C ASN A 183 -3.45 15.72 -21.37
N LYS A 184 -2.17 16.06 -21.57
CA LYS A 184 -1.09 15.07 -21.66
C LYS A 184 -0.96 14.24 -20.39
N ILE A 185 -1.01 14.86 -19.20
CA ILE A 185 -0.93 14.14 -17.93
C ILE A 185 -2.16 13.23 -17.72
N ARG A 186 -3.37 13.72 -18.05
CA ARG A 186 -4.61 12.92 -18.00
C ARG A 186 -4.53 11.70 -18.92
N GLN A 187 -3.97 11.86 -20.12
CA GLN A 187 -3.77 10.75 -21.04
C GLN A 187 -2.82 9.69 -20.46
N LEU A 188 -1.70 10.11 -19.85
CA LEU A 188 -0.78 9.18 -19.20
C LEU A 188 -1.43 8.45 -18.01
N ILE A 189 -2.25 9.15 -17.23
CA ILE A 189 -3.04 8.53 -16.14
C ILE A 189 -3.98 7.45 -16.70
N ALA A 190 -4.71 7.76 -17.77
CA ALA A 190 -5.62 6.80 -18.41
C ALA A 190 -4.89 5.59 -18.97
N MET A 191 -3.70 5.78 -19.57
CA MET A 191 -2.87 4.68 -20.06
C MET A 191 -2.41 3.76 -18.92
N CYS A 192 -2.05 4.31 -17.76
CA CYS A 192 -1.67 3.51 -16.61
C CYS A 192 -2.82 2.62 -16.12
N GLN A 193 -4.07 3.10 -16.21
CA GLN A 193 -5.27 2.41 -15.74
C GLN A 193 -5.88 1.44 -16.75
N SER A 194 -5.37 1.43 -17.98
CA SER A 194 -5.84 0.53 -19.03
C SER A 194 -5.31 -0.90 -18.78
N PRO A 195 -6.13 -1.94 -18.98
CA PRO A 195 -5.77 -3.34 -18.74
C PRO A 195 -4.64 -3.85 -19.64
#